data_AF-A0A7D7Y799-F1
#
_entry.id   AF-A0A7D7Y799-F1
#
_cell.length_a   1.000
_cell.length_b   1.000
_cell.length_c   1.000
_cell.angle_alpha   90.00
_cell.angle_beta   90.00
_cell.angle_gamma   90.00
#
_symmetry.space_group_name_H-M   'P 1'
#
loop_
_entity.id
_entity.type
_entity.pdbx_description
1 polymer ?
#
loop_
_entity_poly.entity_id
_entity_poly.type
_entity_poly.pdbx_seq_one_letter_code
_entity_poly.pdbx_strand_id
1 'polypeptide(L)'
;MTNKTKVKKITIALGIAGVASITGGLLASCGAASSLTYESSVQLVVSDNSSTLADQSFSETSYNGIRDFYKSVYNITLPPANDTSLSVNNGVWKRPGTTDDSRINTYRQIKNEGSFVAVATGFNQEPALNQILDNRALYNEFKDFGFIFVDGVISKKNGTNISAITFQTESAAFLTGVAAGVLVNKNSNFFRTTKVDNEDTYGIGAYVGLPLPSTISFLNGFRMGALFFNTYIQPRVEGFKKLSWVSSNAMANSGNRDSLPADISTSFNATEQRATTITTQLLQNGASLIYPIAGPQTAISQNVILSNRDTHHAQLIGVDTAQENLATTQLLAGAPGGKTIAFSTIKALDVAVDSTLQAIEKGQPVNGFYGYGWNNLATLANGGVSLSNAGLAYLPNLNDLFEKTKQTAVEGQGAAAKEEMAEKPGETPANGQPSGDQSPGTPGTTGTMNGEAMNNMSPMMETVMMKEAEGSPVAPTPTPAAAATTMKQISAEQLVTTTEANKAAVIMQYVGVLAGTSTLLPEATRMNWKIKGDELRTFKSSVEGDSKLLPILTTDNNPDTALSHKSAIIAGSFQQAEGTLLSQAGKQFVFKKLR
;
A
#
# COMPACT_ATOMS: atom_id res chain seq x y z
N MET A 1 -70.48 4.67 -37.29
CA MET A 1 -70.34 4.94 -35.84
C MET A 1 -68.95 5.52 -35.62
N THR A 2 -68.81 6.67 -34.94
CA THR A 2 -67.52 7.37 -34.77
C THR A 2 -67.41 7.90 -33.35
N ASN A 3 -66.74 7.15 -32.47
CA ASN A 3 -66.71 7.46 -31.04
C ASN A 3 -65.51 8.36 -30.69
N LYS A 4 -65.76 9.53 -30.09
CA LYS A 4 -64.75 10.54 -29.76
C LYS A 4 -64.38 10.47 -28.27
N THR A 5 -63.21 9.91 -27.95
CA THR A 5 -62.69 9.90 -26.57
C THR A 5 -62.21 11.30 -26.18
N LYS A 6 -62.84 11.92 -25.17
CA LYS A 6 -62.50 13.27 -24.71
C LYS A 6 -61.34 13.25 -23.71
N VAL A 7 -60.27 13.98 -23.99
CA VAL A 7 -59.23 14.28 -22.98
C VAL A 7 -59.76 15.33 -22.00
N LYS A 8 -59.86 14.98 -20.71
CA LYS A 8 -60.12 15.96 -19.65
C LYS A 8 -58.80 16.62 -19.22
N LYS A 9 -58.72 17.95 -19.31
CA LYS A 9 -57.70 18.72 -18.59
C LYS A 9 -58.13 18.82 -17.12
N ILE A 10 -57.22 18.57 -16.20
CA ILE A 10 -57.40 18.86 -14.77
C ILE A 10 -56.59 20.12 -14.46
N THR A 11 -57.25 21.14 -13.93
CA THR A 11 -56.62 22.37 -13.45
C THR A 11 -56.57 22.31 -11.94
N ILE A 12 -55.39 22.35 -11.35
CA ILE A 12 -55.21 22.42 -9.89
C ILE A 12 -55.11 23.88 -9.49
N ALA A 13 -56.01 24.35 -8.63
CA ALA A 13 -55.97 25.67 -8.04
C ALA A 13 -55.27 25.61 -6.67
N LEU A 14 -54.37 26.56 -6.40
CA LEU A 14 -53.75 26.74 -5.09
C LEU A 14 -54.68 27.57 -4.19
N GLY A 15 -55.10 26.99 -3.06
CA GLY A 15 -55.81 27.68 -1.98
C GLY A 15 -54.95 27.72 -0.73
N ILE A 16 -54.99 28.85 0.00
CA ILE A 16 -54.24 29.10 1.24
C ILE A 16 -55.22 29.17 2.42
N ALA A 17 -54.71 28.90 3.63
CA ALA A 17 -55.38 28.81 4.93
C ALA A 17 -55.98 27.41 5.25
N GLY A 18 -55.96 26.94 6.50
CA GLY A 18 -55.46 27.60 7.73
C GLY A 18 -55.06 26.61 8.84
N VAL A 19 -54.62 27.14 9.98
CA VAL A 19 -54.09 26.37 11.12
C VAL A 19 -55.20 25.88 12.05
N ALA A 20 -55.21 24.58 12.36
CA ALA A 20 -55.88 24.01 13.53
C ALA A 20 -55.16 22.73 13.97
N SER A 21 -54.97 22.55 15.28
CA SER A 21 -54.20 21.43 15.87
C SER A 21 -55.10 20.45 16.63
N ILE A 22 -55.04 19.15 16.31
CA ILE A 22 -55.58 18.07 17.14
C ILE A 22 -54.55 16.93 17.23
N THR A 23 -54.44 16.33 18.41
CA THR A 23 -53.48 15.29 18.78
C THR A 23 -53.97 13.87 18.49
N GLY A 24 -53.05 12.97 18.09
CA GLY A 24 -53.12 11.56 18.45
C GLY A 24 -53.11 10.55 17.29
N GLY A 25 -52.13 9.63 17.31
CA GLY A 25 -52.15 8.39 16.55
C GLY A 25 -51.44 8.41 15.19
N LEU A 26 -50.51 7.47 14.99
CA LEU A 26 -50.04 6.95 13.70
C LEU A 26 -49.67 7.98 12.62
N LEU A 27 -48.63 8.79 12.86
CA LEU A 27 -47.89 9.42 11.76
C LEU A 27 -46.78 8.48 11.26
N ALA A 28 -46.82 8.16 9.97
CA ALA A 28 -45.75 7.44 9.29
C ALA A 28 -44.49 8.29 9.18
N SER A 29 -43.33 7.65 8.97
CA SER A 29 -42.02 8.28 8.75
C SER A 29 -41.88 8.94 7.36
N CYS A 30 -42.90 9.72 6.96
CA CYS A 30 -42.96 10.41 5.68
C CYS A 30 -42.36 11.82 5.78
N GLY A 31 -41.17 11.99 5.21
CA GLY A 31 -40.74 13.29 4.70
C GLY A 31 -40.55 14.41 5.72
N ALA A 32 -39.50 14.30 6.54
CA ALA A 32 -38.65 15.48 6.64
C ALA A 32 -38.11 15.73 5.22
N ALA A 33 -38.62 16.77 4.54
CA ALA A 33 -38.18 17.09 3.19
C ALA A 33 -36.67 17.36 3.23
N SER A 34 -35.88 16.55 2.53
CA SER A 34 -34.44 16.73 2.47
C SER A 34 -34.16 18.10 1.85
N SER A 35 -33.51 18.97 2.61
CA SER A 35 -33.06 20.29 2.16
C SER A 35 -31.83 20.17 1.26
N LEU A 36 -31.98 19.35 0.21
CA LEU A 36 -30.99 19.15 -0.83
C LEU A 36 -30.61 20.51 -1.40
N THR A 37 -29.34 20.86 -1.24
CA THR A 37 -28.77 22.06 -1.88
C THR A 37 -28.37 21.73 -3.32
N TYR A 38 -28.17 20.46 -3.63
CA TYR A 38 -27.75 19.95 -4.93
C TYR A 38 -28.56 18.70 -5.32
N GLU A 39 -28.79 18.53 -6.61
CA GLU A 39 -29.14 17.25 -7.22
C GLU A 39 -27.90 16.75 -7.97
N SER A 40 -27.47 15.52 -7.69
CA SER A 40 -26.27 14.91 -8.28
C SER A 40 -26.51 13.45 -8.65
N SER A 41 -26.05 13.02 -9.83
CA SER A 41 -26.03 11.61 -10.23
C SER A 41 -25.01 10.77 -9.43
N VAL A 42 -24.07 11.41 -8.72
CA VAL A 42 -23.03 10.77 -7.90
C VAL A 42 -22.99 11.42 -6.52
N GLN A 43 -23.05 10.63 -5.44
CA GLN A 43 -22.80 11.13 -4.08
C GLN A 43 -21.68 10.33 -3.39
N LEU A 44 -20.90 11.01 -2.55
CA LEU A 44 -19.88 10.40 -1.72
C LEU A 44 -20.47 9.90 -0.38
N VAL A 45 -20.08 8.70 0.04
CA VAL A 45 -20.20 8.26 1.44
C VAL A 45 -18.78 8.17 2.00
N VAL A 46 -18.50 9.04 2.98
CA VAL A 46 -17.20 9.06 3.68
C VAL A 46 -17.00 7.81 4.54
N SER A 47 -15.78 7.51 4.95
CA SER A 47 -15.42 6.27 5.65
C SER A 47 -16.27 5.99 6.89
N ASP A 48 -16.39 6.92 7.83
CA ASP A 48 -17.16 6.70 9.06
C ASP A 48 -17.97 7.93 9.50
N ASN A 49 -18.73 7.77 10.60
CA ASN A 49 -19.63 8.80 11.10
C ASN A 49 -18.91 9.97 11.81
N SER A 50 -17.62 9.84 12.11
CA SER A 50 -16.76 10.93 12.60
C SER A 50 -16.09 11.69 11.44
N SER A 51 -15.84 11.03 10.31
CA SER A 51 -15.16 11.60 9.13
C SER A 51 -15.82 12.87 8.57
N THR A 52 -15.05 13.68 7.88
CA THR A 52 -15.44 14.99 7.32
C THR A 52 -14.99 15.10 5.86
N LEU A 53 -15.75 15.81 5.01
CA LEU A 53 -15.43 15.94 3.59
C LEU A 53 -14.05 16.57 3.32
N ALA A 54 -13.70 17.63 4.07
CA ALA A 54 -12.40 18.31 3.98
C ALA A 54 -11.40 17.78 5.02
N ASP A 55 -11.08 16.49 4.95
CA ASP A 55 -10.09 15.84 5.82
C ASP A 55 -8.63 15.97 5.33
N GLN A 56 -8.40 16.65 4.21
CA GLN A 56 -7.09 16.84 3.57
C GLN A 56 -6.39 15.52 3.16
N SER A 57 -7.13 14.40 3.19
CA SER A 57 -6.62 13.04 3.07
C SER A 57 -7.67 12.19 2.32
N PHE A 58 -8.13 11.09 2.91
CA PHE A 58 -8.91 10.05 2.25
C PHE A 58 -10.28 10.51 1.71
N SER A 59 -11.06 11.26 2.49
CA SER A 59 -12.40 11.73 2.10
C SER A 59 -12.34 12.83 1.07
N GLU A 60 -11.42 13.79 1.26
CA GLU A 60 -11.27 14.96 0.38
C GLU A 60 -10.77 14.55 -1.01
N THR A 61 -9.81 13.63 -1.08
CA THR A 61 -9.26 13.14 -2.36
C THR A 61 -10.29 12.30 -3.12
N SER A 62 -11.06 11.46 -2.41
CA SER A 62 -12.18 10.73 -3.00
C SER A 62 -13.28 11.65 -3.54
N TYR A 63 -13.53 12.80 -2.88
CA TYR A 63 -14.43 13.82 -3.41
C TYR A 63 -13.85 14.51 -4.66
N ASN A 64 -12.56 14.85 -4.65
CA ASN A 64 -11.90 15.50 -5.79
C ASN A 64 -11.99 14.66 -7.07
N GLY A 65 -11.92 13.32 -7.01
CA GLY A 65 -12.18 12.46 -8.17
C GLY A 65 -13.58 12.61 -8.78
N ILE A 66 -14.61 12.82 -7.95
CA ILE A 66 -15.97 13.12 -8.43
C ILE A 66 -16.01 14.50 -9.10
N ARG A 67 -15.28 15.49 -8.55
CA ARG A 67 -15.20 16.85 -9.11
C ARG A 67 -14.49 16.86 -10.46
N ASP A 68 -13.37 16.15 -10.58
CA ASP A 68 -12.59 16.09 -11.82
C ASP A 68 -13.27 15.23 -12.90
N PHE A 69 -14.07 14.22 -12.54
CA PHE A 69 -15.00 13.55 -13.47
C PHE A 69 -16.02 14.53 -14.09
N TYR A 70 -16.78 15.27 -13.27
CA TYR A 70 -17.76 16.23 -13.76
C TYR A 70 -17.13 17.36 -14.58
N LYS A 71 -15.91 17.78 -14.22
CA LYS A 71 -15.14 18.80 -14.94
C LYS A 71 -14.56 18.29 -16.26
N SER A 72 -14.05 17.06 -16.32
CA SER A 72 -13.42 16.49 -17.52
C SER A 72 -14.43 15.99 -18.56
N VAL A 73 -15.53 15.38 -18.12
CA VAL A 73 -16.55 14.79 -19.01
C VAL A 73 -17.64 15.80 -19.38
N TYR A 74 -18.08 16.65 -18.43
CA TYR A 74 -19.23 17.53 -18.61
C TYR A 74 -18.91 19.04 -18.55
N ASN A 75 -17.64 19.42 -18.30
CA ASN A 75 -17.23 20.80 -18.06
C ASN A 75 -17.99 21.49 -16.90
N ILE A 76 -18.42 20.71 -15.88
CA ILE A 76 -19.11 21.20 -14.69
C ILE A 76 -18.13 21.28 -13.53
N THR A 77 -17.90 22.48 -13.00
CA THR A 77 -17.06 22.70 -11.82
C THR A 77 -17.88 22.52 -10.54
N LEU A 78 -17.55 21.49 -9.75
CA LEU A 78 -18.09 21.29 -8.40
C LEU A 78 -17.33 22.16 -7.36
N PRO A 79 -18.01 22.61 -6.28
CA PRO A 79 -17.35 23.31 -5.17
C PRO A 79 -16.20 22.49 -4.56
N PRO A 80 -15.15 23.11 -4.00
CA PRO A 80 -14.11 22.39 -3.26
C PRO A 80 -14.64 21.79 -1.95
N ALA A 81 -13.95 20.79 -1.40
CA ALA A 81 -14.39 20.06 -0.19
C ALA A 81 -14.65 20.94 1.03
N ASN A 82 -13.97 22.09 1.12
CA ASN A 82 -14.06 23.07 2.20
C ASN A 82 -15.03 24.25 1.92
N ASP A 83 -15.81 24.19 0.83
CA ASP A 83 -16.79 25.22 0.50
C ASP A 83 -17.95 25.22 1.51
N THR A 84 -18.30 26.40 2.03
CA THR A 84 -19.31 26.56 3.09
C THR A 84 -20.72 26.18 2.66
N SER A 85 -20.97 25.95 1.36
CA SER A 85 -22.23 25.39 0.85
C SER A 85 -22.29 23.85 0.82
N LEU A 86 -21.23 23.16 1.25
CA LEU A 86 -21.19 21.70 1.38
C LEU A 86 -21.46 21.22 2.82
N SER A 87 -22.73 21.16 3.20
CA SER A 87 -23.17 20.49 4.43
C SER A 87 -23.39 18.98 4.25
N VAL A 88 -23.43 18.21 5.34
CA VAL A 88 -23.81 16.79 5.31
C VAL A 88 -25.24 16.64 4.80
N ASN A 89 -25.51 15.64 3.95
CA ASN A 89 -26.83 15.38 3.34
C ASN A 89 -27.33 16.46 2.37
N ASN A 90 -26.45 17.30 1.83
CA ASN A 90 -26.82 18.36 0.89
C ASN A 90 -27.13 17.88 -0.54
N GLY A 91 -27.04 16.58 -0.83
CA GLY A 91 -27.13 15.99 -2.17
C GLY A 91 -25.79 15.80 -2.90
N VAL A 92 -24.67 16.01 -2.21
CA VAL A 92 -23.29 15.77 -2.71
C VAL A 92 -22.57 14.70 -1.89
N TRP A 93 -22.74 14.71 -0.56
CA TRP A 93 -22.11 13.73 0.31
C TRP A 93 -22.94 13.43 1.57
N LYS A 94 -22.69 12.26 2.14
CA LYS A 94 -23.30 11.76 3.38
C LYS A 94 -22.28 11.09 4.29
N ARG A 95 -22.63 10.98 5.57
CA ARG A 95 -21.99 10.06 6.52
C ARG A 95 -22.71 8.71 6.50
N PRO A 96 -22.00 7.58 6.65
CA PRO A 96 -22.56 6.23 6.57
C PRO A 96 -23.47 5.84 7.74
N GLY A 97 -23.35 6.51 8.89
CA GLY A 97 -23.80 5.96 10.17
C GLY A 97 -22.78 5.00 10.78
N THR A 98 -23.21 4.17 11.73
CA THR A 98 -22.31 3.29 12.52
C THR A 98 -22.57 1.80 12.32
N THR A 99 -23.80 1.40 12.00
CA THR A 99 -24.21 0.01 11.72
C THR A 99 -24.44 -0.23 10.23
N ASP A 100 -24.42 -1.48 9.79
CA ASP A 100 -24.58 -1.80 8.37
C ASP A 100 -25.99 -1.51 7.84
N ASP A 101 -27.03 -1.71 8.66
CA ASP A 101 -28.37 -1.21 8.35
C ASP A 101 -28.40 0.32 8.19
N SER A 102 -27.59 1.08 8.95
CA SER A 102 -27.48 2.54 8.77
C SER A 102 -26.73 2.93 7.48
N ARG A 103 -25.74 2.14 7.06
CA ARG A 103 -25.07 2.27 5.74
C ARG A 103 -26.04 2.00 4.60
N ILE A 104 -26.80 0.91 4.68
CA ILE A 104 -27.82 0.53 3.70
C ILE A 104 -28.93 1.58 3.63
N ASN A 105 -29.34 2.15 4.77
CA ASN A 105 -30.26 3.29 4.79
C ASN A 105 -29.66 4.55 4.16
N THR A 106 -28.36 4.80 4.31
CA THR A 106 -27.65 5.91 3.65
C THR A 106 -27.61 5.73 2.14
N TYR A 107 -27.31 4.52 1.63
CA TYR A 107 -27.37 4.21 0.21
C TYR A 107 -28.79 4.32 -0.36
N ARG A 108 -29.80 3.88 0.40
CA ARG A 108 -31.22 4.02 0.08
C ARG A 108 -31.63 5.50 -0.05
N GLN A 109 -31.13 6.37 0.82
CA GLN A 109 -31.34 7.82 0.68
C GLN A 109 -30.72 8.35 -0.61
N ILE A 110 -29.44 8.07 -0.88
CA ILE A 110 -28.74 8.54 -2.10
C ILE A 110 -29.50 8.15 -3.38
N LYS A 111 -29.94 6.89 -3.46
CA LYS A 111 -30.78 6.41 -4.56
C LYS A 111 -32.12 7.15 -4.64
N ASN A 112 -32.80 7.35 -3.51
CA ASN A 112 -34.11 8.02 -3.46
C ASN A 112 -34.01 9.55 -3.73
N GLU A 113 -32.85 10.14 -3.54
CA GLU A 113 -32.51 11.53 -3.90
C GLU A 113 -32.21 11.70 -5.41
N GLY A 114 -32.31 10.63 -6.19
CA GLY A 114 -32.17 10.64 -7.65
C GLY A 114 -30.76 10.33 -8.17
N SER A 115 -29.81 10.04 -7.28
CA SER A 115 -28.45 9.64 -7.68
C SER A 115 -28.43 8.24 -8.31
N PHE A 116 -27.51 8.02 -9.25
CA PHE A 116 -27.31 6.72 -9.91
C PHE A 116 -26.13 5.94 -9.31
N VAL A 117 -25.21 6.64 -8.62
CA VAL A 117 -23.97 6.07 -8.08
C VAL A 117 -23.70 6.57 -6.65
N ALA A 118 -23.38 5.65 -5.73
CA ALA A 118 -22.69 5.98 -4.48
C ALA A 118 -21.19 5.66 -4.59
N VAL A 119 -20.33 6.63 -4.27
CA VAL A 119 -18.90 6.36 -4.02
C VAL A 119 -18.76 6.05 -2.54
N ALA A 120 -18.79 4.76 -2.20
CA ALA A 120 -18.70 4.23 -0.85
C ALA A 120 -17.21 4.05 -0.47
N THR A 121 -16.69 4.92 0.39
CA THR A 121 -15.27 4.94 0.73
C THR A 121 -14.98 4.26 2.07
N GLY A 122 -13.83 3.60 2.17
CA GLY A 122 -13.33 2.96 3.39
C GLY A 122 -13.70 1.48 3.51
N PHE A 123 -12.77 0.65 3.97
CA PHE A 123 -12.94 -0.80 4.19
C PHE A 123 -14.23 -1.15 4.95
N ASN A 124 -14.67 -0.32 5.89
CA ASN A 124 -15.83 -0.54 6.76
C ASN A 124 -17.18 -0.41 6.04
N GLN A 125 -17.21 -0.11 4.74
CA GLN A 125 -18.42 -0.24 3.92
C GLN A 125 -18.66 -1.69 3.44
N GLU A 126 -17.64 -2.56 3.47
CA GLU A 126 -17.70 -3.93 2.93
C GLU A 126 -18.87 -4.76 3.50
N PRO A 127 -19.14 -4.80 4.83
CA PRO A 127 -20.18 -5.67 5.38
C PRO A 127 -21.58 -5.28 4.87
N ALA A 128 -21.87 -3.97 4.80
CA ALA A 128 -23.12 -3.44 4.26
C ALA A 128 -23.29 -3.70 2.75
N LEU A 129 -22.21 -3.65 1.97
CA LEU A 129 -22.24 -3.98 0.54
C LEU A 129 -22.42 -5.49 0.31
N ASN A 130 -21.73 -6.33 1.08
CA ASN A 130 -21.92 -7.79 1.07
C ASN A 130 -23.36 -8.16 1.49
N GLN A 131 -23.92 -7.51 2.52
CA GLN A 131 -25.32 -7.69 2.96
C GLN A 131 -26.33 -7.33 1.84
N ILE A 132 -26.03 -6.32 1.01
CA ILE A 132 -26.83 -5.99 -0.19
C ILE A 132 -26.76 -7.09 -1.25
N LEU A 133 -25.58 -7.68 -1.50
CA LEU A 133 -25.40 -8.72 -2.52
C LEU A 133 -25.95 -10.09 -2.11
N ASP A 134 -25.86 -10.44 -0.81
CA ASP A 134 -26.33 -11.72 -0.28
C ASP A 134 -27.85 -11.74 -0.03
N ASN A 135 -28.45 -10.60 0.33
CA ASN A 135 -29.89 -10.51 0.59
C ASN A 135 -30.66 -10.20 -0.70
N ARG A 136 -31.41 -11.19 -1.22
CA ARG A 136 -32.23 -11.05 -2.44
C ARG A 136 -33.17 -9.84 -2.45
N ALA A 137 -33.71 -9.41 -1.30
CA ALA A 137 -34.58 -8.23 -1.24
C ALA A 137 -33.79 -6.92 -1.43
N LEU A 138 -32.62 -6.80 -0.79
CA LEU A 138 -31.73 -5.65 -0.95
C LEU A 138 -31.08 -5.64 -2.34
N TYR A 139 -30.65 -6.79 -2.87
CA TYR A 139 -30.16 -6.89 -4.24
C TYR A 139 -31.21 -6.42 -5.25
N ASN A 140 -32.47 -6.88 -5.12
CA ASN A 140 -33.56 -6.41 -5.97
C ASN A 140 -33.87 -4.91 -5.82
N GLU A 141 -33.58 -4.32 -4.65
CA GLU A 141 -33.69 -2.88 -4.44
C GLU A 141 -32.55 -2.11 -5.12
N PHE A 142 -31.31 -2.61 -5.07
CA PHE A 142 -30.11 -1.88 -5.50
C PHE A 142 -29.55 -2.28 -6.87
N LYS A 143 -30.05 -3.33 -7.53
CA LYS A 143 -29.56 -3.84 -8.83
C LYS A 143 -29.41 -2.78 -9.95
N ASP A 144 -30.26 -1.75 -9.96
CA ASP A 144 -30.25 -0.69 -10.98
C ASP A 144 -29.44 0.56 -10.55
N PHE A 145 -28.89 0.52 -9.33
CA PHE A 145 -28.09 1.57 -8.68
C PHE A 145 -26.62 1.09 -8.54
N GLY A 146 -25.68 1.97 -8.87
CA GLY A 146 -24.26 1.67 -8.90
C GLY A 146 -23.53 2.00 -7.61
N PHE A 147 -22.49 1.22 -7.32
CA PHE A 147 -21.53 1.52 -6.26
C PHE A 147 -20.12 1.60 -6.82
N ILE A 148 -19.33 2.57 -6.35
CA ILE A 148 -17.87 2.53 -6.41
C ILE A 148 -17.39 2.31 -4.98
N PHE A 149 -16.76 1.17 -4.70
CA PHE A 149 -16.29 0.78 -3.36
C PHE A 149 -14.78 1.01 -3.25
N VAL A 150 -14.35 1.91 -2.36
CA VAL A 150 -12.95 2.41 -2.34
C VAL A 150 -12.22 1.95 -1.07
N ASP A 151 -11.00 1.41 -1.24
CA ASP A 151 -10.17 0.77 -0.22
C ASP A 151 -10.70 -0.60 0.26
N GLY A 152 -11.23 -1.39 -0.68
CA GLY A 152 -11.62 -2.80 -0.46
C GLY A 152 -11.94 -3.53 -1.77
N VAL A 153 -12.35 -4.80 -1.67
CA VAL A 153 -12.79 -5.63 -2.82
C VAL A 153 -14.14 -6.27 -2.57
N ILE A 154 -14.86 -6.61 -3.64
CA ILE A 154 -16.05 -7.45 -3.56
C ILE A 154 -15.66 -8.91 -3.77
N SER A 155 -15.89 -9.72 -2.74
CA SER A 155 -15.63 -11.16 -2.72
C SER A 155 -16.75 -11.99 -3.39
N LYS A 156 -17.89 -11.36 -3.70
CA LYS A 156 -19.11 -12.05 -4.17
C LYS A 156 -19.32 -11.92 -5.69
N LYS A 157 -19.52 -13.06 -6.34
CA LYS A 157 -19.76 -13.19 -7.79
C LYS A 157 -20.90 -12.33 -8.35
N ASN A 158 -21.91 -11.99 -7.52
CA ASN A 158 -23.09 -11.23 -7.94
C ASN A 158 -22.88 -9.71 -7.98
N GLY A 159 -21.66 -9.20 -7.75
CA GLY A 159 -21.34 -7.76 -7.65
C GLY A 159 -21.43 -6.95 -8.95
N THR A 160 -22.32 -7.30 -9.89
CA THR A 160 -22.41 -6.72 -11.23
C THR A 160 -22.78 -5.23 -11.28
N ASN A 161 -23.21 -4.65 -10.15
CA ASN A 161 -23.46 -3.22 -9.94
C ASN A 161 -22.43 -2.51 -9.05
N ILE A 162 -21.34 -3.19 -8.65
CA ILE A 162 -20.26 -2.61 -7.83
C ILE A 162 -18.94 -2.60 -8.60
N SER A 163 -18.27 -1.45 -8.64
CA SER A 163 -16.87 -1.34 -9.06
C SER A 163 -16.01 -1.12 -7.82
N ALA A 164 -15.20 -2.10 -7.43
CA ALA A 164 -14.33 -1.97 -6.27
C ALA A 164 -12.95 -1.42 -6.67
N ILE A 165 -12.26 -0.77 -5.74
CA ILE A 165 -10.94 -0.18 -5.94
C ILE A 165 -10.09 -0.47 -4.70
N THR A 166 -9.03 -1.26 -4.89
CA THR A 166 -7.98 -1.48 -3.88
C THR A 166 -6.65 -0.91 -4.37
N PHE A 167 -5.81 -0.48 -3.43
CA PHE A 167 -4.56 0.25 -3.71
C PHE A 167 -3.34 -0.58 -3.31
N GLN A 168 -2.39 -0.72 -4.24
CA GLN A 168 -1.10 -1.39 -4.06
C GLN A 168 -0.12 -0.50 -3.25
N THR A 169 -0.54 -0.02 -2.08
CA THR A 169 0.15 1.05 -1.33
C THR A 169 1.57 0.68 -0.93
N GLU A 170 1.89 -0.61 -0.80
CA GLU A 170 3.24 -1.11 -0.56
C GLU A 170 4.21 -0.74 -1.68
N SER A 171 3.76 -0.61 -2.94
CA SER A 171 4.60 -0.25 -4.08
C SER A 171 5.05 1.22 -4.03
N ALA A 172 4.14 2.14 -3.67
CA ALA A 172 4.46 3.55 -3.46
C ALA A 172 5.25 3.77 -2.16
N ALA A 173 4.92 3.05 -1.09
CA ALA A 173 5.69 3.09 0.14
C ALA A 173 7.10 2.50 -0.02
N PHE A 174 7.31 1.56 -0.95
CA PHE A 174 8.65 1.11 -1.33
C PHE A 174 9.50 2.23 -1.95
N LEU A 175 8.93 3.02 -2.89
CA LEU A 175 9.61 4.23 -3.39
C LEU A 175 9.91 5.23 -2.25
N THR A 176 8.98 5.35 -1.30
CA THR A 176 9.07 6.22 -0.12
C THR A 176 10.22 5.83 0.79
N GLY A 177 10.41 4.54 1.07
CA GLY A 177 11.54 4.03 1.87
C GLY A 177 12.90 4.25 1.20
N VAL A 178 12.95 4.16 -0.14
CA VAL A 178 14.15 4.50 -0.92
C VAL A 178 14.44 6.00 -0.90
N ALA A 179 13.42 6.83 -1.14
CA ALA A 179 13.53 8.29 -1.14
C ALA A 179 13.92 8.83 0.25
N ALA A 180 13.41 8.24 1.33
CA ALA A 180 13.78 8.57 2.70
C ALA A 180 15.30 8.38 2.94
N GLY A 181 15.88 7.29 2.41
CA GLY A 181 17.32 7.02 2.48
C GLY A 181 18.19 8.09 1.82
N VAL A 182 17.77 8.58 0.65
CA VAL A 182 18.49 9.64 -0.07
C VAL A 182 18.24 11.00 0.56
N LEU A 183 17.03 11.28 1.06
CA LEU A 183 16.68 12.52 1.77
C LEU A 183 17.60 12.73 2.98
N VAL A 184 17.71 11.75 3.89
CA VAL A 184 18.51 11.94 5.12
C VAL A 184 19.99 12.08 4.82
N ASN A 185 20.51 11.31 3.86
CA ASN A 185 21.92 11.33 3.51
C ASN A 185 22.34 12.59 2.73
N LYS A 186 21.53 13.08 1.79
CA LYS A 186 21.80 14.37 1.10
C LYS A 186 21.59 15.60 2.00
N ASN A 187 21.02 15.43 3.19
CA ASN A 187 20.73 16.53 4.14
C ASN A 187 21.28 16.23 5.55
N SER A 188 22.46 15.63 5.61
CA SER A 188 23.18 15.22 6.84
C SER A 188 23.49 16.36 7.82
N ASN A 189 23.47 17.62 7.35
CA ASN A 189 23.60 18.82 8.19
C ASN A 189 22.34 19.13 9.03
N PHE A 190 21.18 18.56 8.68
CA PHE A 190 19.94 18.69 9.44
C PHE A 190 19.68 17.44 10.28
N PHE A 191 19.60 16.27 9.65
CA PHE A 191 19.25 15.02 10.34
C PHE A 191 20.38 14.51 11.23
N ARG A 192 20.05 13.99 12.41
CA ARG A 192 21.02 13.41 13.34
C ARG A 192 21.02 11.88 13.27
N THR A 193 22.21 11.29 13.22
CA THR A 193 22.37 9.82 13.29
C THR A 193 22.23 9.29 14.71
N THR A 194 21.69 8.09 14.84
CA THR A 194 21.72 7.25 16.04
C THR A 194 22.76 6.14 15.90
N LYS A 195 23.16 5.51 17.01
CA LYS A 195 24.07 4.36 17.02
C LYS A 195 23.30 3.05 17.04
N VAL A 196 23.57 2.19 16.06
CA VAL A 196 23.08 0.80 16.00
C VAL A 196 24.27 -0.09 15.65
N ASP A 197 24.51 -1.14 16.44
CA ASP A 197 25.66 -2.05 16.30
C ASP A 197 27.02 -1.33 16.16
N ASN A 198 27.16 -0.23 16.92
CA ASN A 198 28.27 0.76 16.87
C ASN A 198 28.44 1.56 15.56
N GLU A 199 27.69 1.26 14.50
CA GLU A 199 27.64 2.08 13.29
C GLU A 199 26.77 3.34 13.49
N ASP A 200 27.07 4.40 12.73
CA ASP A 200 26.17 5.56 12.60
C ASP A 200 25.07 5.24 11.59
N THR A 201 23.82 5.38 12.01
CA THR A 201 22.64 5.11 11.16
C THR A 201 21.64 6.27 11.25
N TYR A 202 20.85 6.49 10.20
CA TYR A 202 19.69 7.37 10.28
C TYR A 202 18.46 6.57 10.70
N GLY A 203 17.93 6.88 11.88
CA GLY A 203 16.73 6.23 12.38
C GLY A 203 15.49 6.61 11.56
N ILE A 204 14.72 5.62 11.15
CA ILE A 204 13.40 5.79 10.52
C ILE A 204 12.33 5.06 11.33
N GLY A 205 11.20 5.71 11.53
CA GLY A 205 10.05 5.16 12.24
C GLY A 205 8.77 5.28 11.44
N ALA A 206 7.78 4.47 11.76
CA ALA A 206 6.42 4.60 11.27
C ALA A 206 5.44 4.08 12.32
N TYR A 207 4.20 4.53 12.25
CA TYR A 207 3.10 3.97 13.04
C TYR A 207 1.81 3.94 12.22
N VAL A 208 0.88 3.06 12.57
CA VAL A 208 -0.42 2.94 11.89
C VAL A 208 -1.56 3.43 12.80
N GLY A 209 -2.63 3.95 12.19
CA GLY A 209 -3.87 4.29 12.91
C GLY A 209 -4.55 3.04 13.46
N LEU A 210 -5.13 2.26 12.56
CA LEU A 210 -5.57 0.88 12.80
C LEU A 210 -4.68 -0.12 12.04
N PRO A 211 -4.45 -1.35 12.56
CA PRO A 211 -3.67 -2.38 11.89
C PRO A 211 -4.53 -3.13 10.84
N LEU A 212 -4.81 -2.46 9.73
CA LEU A 212 -5.65 -2.94 8.64
C LEU A 212 -4.79 -3.33 7.42
N PRO A 213 -5.24 -4.21 6.51
CA PRO A 213 -4.47 -4.57 5.33
C PRO A 213 -3.93 -3.35 4.55
N SER A 214 -4.73 -2.31 4.34
CA SER A 214 -4.32 -1.12 3.59
C SER A 214 -3.32 -0.19 4.31
N THR A 215 -3.26 -0.20 5.64
CA THR A 215 -2.22 0.51 6.41
C THR A 215 -0.94 -0.32 6.57
N ILE A 216 -1.08 -1.63 6.74
CA ILE A 216 0.06 -2.56 6.86
C ILE A 216 0.82 -2.69 5.52
N SER A 217 0.15 -2.57 4.37
CA SER A 217 0.83 -2.45 3.07
C SER A 217 1.77 -1.24 3.02
N PHE A 218 1.34 -0.03 3.43
CA PHE A 218 2.22 1.13 3.51
C PHE A 218 3.43 0.87 4.43
N LEU A 219 3.21 0.29 5.62
CA LEU A 219 4.27 0.00 6.59
C LEU A 219 5.32 -0.97 6.01
N ASN A 220 4.86 -2.06 5.41
CA ASN A 220 5.73 -3.10 4.85
C ASN A 220 6.48 -2.58 3.62
N GLY A 221 5.82 -1.84 2.73
CA GLY A 221 6.48 -1.19 1.60
C GLY A 221 7.60 -0.25 2.05
N PHE A 222 7.35 0.61 3.05
CA PHE A 222 8.35 1.54 3.59
C PHE A 222 9.58 0.83 4.16
N ARG A 223 9.37 -0.20 4.99
CA ARG A 223 10.45 -1.06 5.51
C ARG A 223 11.25 -1.73 4.38
N MET A 224 10.57 -2.23 3.36
CA MET A 224 11.20 -2.88 2.22
C MET A 224 11.99 -1.92 1.34
N GLY A 225 11.53 -0.67 1.18
CA GLY A 225 12.27 0.39 0.49
C GLY A 225 13.54 0.78 1.23
N ALA A 226 13.49 0.86 2.56
CA ALA A 226 14.66 1.12 3.40
C ALA A 226 15.70 -0.02 3.33
N LEU A 227 15.24 -1.29 3.34
CA LEU A 227 16.11 -2.45 3.13
C LEU A 227 16.74 -2.43 1.73
N PHE A 228 15.98 -2.06 0.68
CA PHE A 228 16.52 -1.91 -0.66
C PHE A 228 17.59 -0.81 -0.73
N PHE A 229 17.35 0.34 -0.10
CA PHE A 229 18.33 1.42 0.01
C PHE A 229 19.63 0.92 0.67
N ASN A 230 19.53 0.27 1.83
CA ASN A 230 20.68 -0.27 2.56
C ASN A 230 21.46 -1.35 1.78
N THR A 231 20.79 -2.19 0.99
CA THR A 231 21.44 -3.29 0.26
C THR A 231 22.01 -2.88 -1.10
N TYR A 232 21.33 -1.98 -1.83
CA TYR A 232 21.66 -1.69 -3.23
C TYR A 232 22.13 -0.26 -3.50
N ILE A 233 21.70 0.73 -2.72
CA ILE A 233 22.02 2.15 -2.99
C ILE A 233 23.16 2.63 -2.08
N GLN A 234 23.02 2.47 -0.76
CA GLN A 234 24.01 2.93 0.23
C GLN A 234 25.44 2.41 -0.06
N PRO A 235 25.69 1.12 -0.42
CA PRO A 235 27.05 0.65 -0.66
C PRO A 235 27.71 1.23 -1.92
N ARG A 236 26.94 1.91 -2.78
CA ARG A 236 27.36 2.45 -4.08
C ARG A 236 27.57 3.97 -4.08
N VAL A 237 27.21 4.67 -3.01
CA VAL A 237 27.30 6.14 -2.92
C VAL A 237 28.18 6.51 -1.75
N GLU A 238 29.24 7.28 -2.03
CA GLU A 238 30.21 7.70 -1.02
C GLU A 238 29.54 8.56 0.07
N GLY A 239 29.96 8.38 1.32
CA GLY A 239 29.44 9.09 2.49
C GLY A 239 28.03 8.71 2.93
N PHE A 240 27.26 7.93 2.16
CA PHE A 240 25.92 7.50 2.57
C PHE A 240 25.99 6.50 3.72
N LYS A 241 25.23 6.77 4.78
CA LYS A 241 25.02 5.92 5.97
C LYS A 241 23.74 5.09 5.83
N LYS A 242 23.71 3.94 6.53
CA LYS A 242 22.54 3.04 6.55
C LYS A 242 21.35 3.66 7.27
N LEU A 243 20.15 3.22 6.91
CA LEU A 243 18.93 3.42 7.68
C LEU A 243 18.78 2.34 8.76
N SER A 244 18.27 2.70 9.92
CA SER A 244 17.89 1.77 11.00
C SER A 244 16.41 1.93 11.36
N TRP A 245 15.75 0.85 11.75
CA TRP A 245 14.36 0.91 12.21
C TRP A 245 14.30 1.42 13.65
N VAL A 246 13.38 2.34 13.92
CA VAL A 246 13.10 2.89 15.25
C VAL A 246 11.61 2.70 15.56
N SER A 247 11.33 2.10 16.72
CA SER A 247 10.01 2.01 17.33
C SER A 247 9.83 3.01 18.46
N SER A 248 8.57 3.29 18.82
CA SER A 248 8.22 3.88 20.11
C SER A 248 8.65 3.03 21.31
N ASN A 249 8.67 1.69 21.18
CA ASN A 249 9.23 0.80 22.19
C ASN A 249 10.74 0.60 21.98
N ALA A 250 11.56 1.27 22.78
CA ALA A 250 13.02 1.18 22.70
C ALA A 250 13.58 -0.25 22.79
N MET A 251 12.90 -1.15 23.52
CA MET A 251 13.32 -2.56 23.65
C MET A 251 13.15 -3.36 22.34
N ALA A 252 12.37 -2.86 21.38
CA ALA A 252 12.16 -3.50 20.08
C ALA A 252 13.13 -2.98 18.97
N ASN A 253 14.08 -2.11 19.31
CA ASN A 253 15.07 -1.58 18.38
C ASN A 253 16.28 -2.53 18.16
N SER A 254 16.27 -3.73 18.76
CA SER A 254 17.38 -4.70 18.72
C SER A 254 17.41 -5.53 17.42
N GLY A 255 17.69 -4.89 16.29
CA GLY A 255 18.17 -5.50 15.04
C GLY A 255 17.20 -6.38 14.24
N ASN A 256 16.16 -6.98 14.84
CA ASN A 256 15.20 -7.84 14.14
C ASN A 256 13.79 -7.86 14.77
N ARG A 257 12.80 -7.50 13.94
CA ARG A 257 11.33 -7.73 14.04
C ARG A 257 10.45 -6.82 14.92
N ASP A 258 9.44 -6.26 14.22
CA ASP A 258 8.02 -6.23 14.60
C ASP A 258 7.59 -5.70 15.97
N SER A 259 8.00 -4.47 16.22
CA SER A 259 7.44 -3.56 17.22
C SER A 259 5.97 -3.13 17.03
N LEU A 260 5.26 -3.63 16.00
CA LEU A 260 3.95 -3.12 15.56
C LEU A 260 2.90 -2.94 16.69
N PRO A 261 2.78 -3.81 17.72
CA PRO A 261 1.86 -3.59 18.84
C PRO A 261 2.09 -2.30 19.65
N ALA A 262 3.31 -1.76 19.67
CA ALA A 262 3.60 -0.45 20.23
C ALA A 262 3.16 0.65 19.24
N ASP A 263 3.59 0.52 17.98
CA ASP A 263 3.43 1.49 16.89
C ASP A 263 2.04 1.45 16.19
N ILE A 264 0.97 1.18 16.95
CA ILE A 264 -0.44 1.33 16.57
C ILE A 264 -1.04 2.43 17.46
N SER A 265 -1.70 3.44 16.89
CA SER A 265 -2.39 4.49 17.69
C SER A 265 -3.82 4.12 18.10
N THR A 266 -4.39 3.05 17.53
CA THR A 266 -5.71 2.43 17.82
C THR A 266 -6.94 3.15 17.25
N SER A 267 -6.77 4.21 16.47
CA SER A 267 -7.87 4.87 15.75
C SER A 267 -7.36 5.66 14.54
N PHE A 268 -8.27 6.26 13.75
CA PHE A 268 -7.95 7.34 12.81
C PHE A 268 -8.44 8.71 13.32
N ASN A 269 -8.73 8.85 14.62
CA ASN A 269 -9.23 10.09 15.19
C ASN A 269 -8.16 11.19 15.15
N ALA A 270 -8.52 12.39 14.69
CA ALA A 270 -7.67 13.59 14.66
C ALA A 270 -7.21 14.08 16.05
N THR A 271 -7.81 13.56 17.14
CA THR A 271 -7.42 13.86 18.53
C THR A 271 -6.89 12.63 19.29
N GLU A 272 -6.34 11.65 18.59
CA GLU A 272 -5.80 10.42 19.19
C GLU A 272 -4.53 10.69 20.02
N GLN A 273 -4.66 10.74 21.35
CA GLN A 273 -3.55 11.03 22.25
C GLN A 273 -2.42 9.98 22.17
N ARG A 274 -2.72 8.74 21.76
CA ARG A 274 -1.69 7.72 21.57
C ARG A 274 -0.73 8.05 20.41
N ALA A 275 -1.17 8.81 19.40
CA ALA A 275 -0.29 9.30 18.34
C ALA A 275 0.75 10.32 18.86
N THR A 276 0.37 11.15 19.83
CA THR A 276 1.28 12.07 20.55
C THR A 276 2.40 11.28 21.24
N THR A 277 2.03 10.24 21.99
CA THR A 277 2.96 9.38 22.73
C THR A 277 3.92 8.66 21.79
N ILE A 278 3.40 7.99 20.75
CA ILE A 278 4.21 7.25 19.77
C ILE A 278 5.19 8.17 19.05
N THR A 279 4.73 9.33 18.55
CA THR A 279 5.61 10.29 17.87
C THR A 279 6.72 10.79 18.80
N THR A 280 6.39 11.09 20.06
CA THR A 280 7.38 11.55 21.06
C THR A 280 8.44 10.49 21.34
N GLN A 281 8.02 9.23 21.51
CA GLN A 281 8.92 8.11 21.78
C GLN A 281 9.81 7.77 20.56
N LEU A 282 9.28 7.87 19.34
CA LEU A 282 10.08 7.72 18.11
C LEU A 282 11.20 8.76 18.02
N LEU A 283 10.94 10.02 18.38
CA LEU A 283 11.96 11.07 18.43
C LEU A 283 13.00 10.79 19.53
N GLN A 284 12.56 10.42 20.73
CA GLN A 284 13.44 10.04 21.85
C GLN A 284 14.36 8.87 21.49
N ASN A 285 13.86 7.90 20.73
CA ASN A 285 14.61 6.73 20.27
C ASN A 285 15.44 6.98 18.99
N GLY A 286 15.51 8.23 18.50
CA GLY A 286 16.45 8.65 17.45
C GLY A 286 15.90 8.65 16.01
N ALA A 287 14.59 8.68 15.81
CA ALA A 287 14.00 8.80 14.47
C ALA A 287 14.30 10.18 13.85
N SER A 288 14.97 10.19 12.70
CA SER A 288 15.14 11.34 11.79
C SER A 288 13.95 11.52 10.86
N LEU A 289 13.25 10.44 10.51
CA LEU A 289 12.00 10.49 9.75
C LEU A 289 10.92 9.64 10.44
N ILE A 290 9.70 10.17 10.50
CA ILE A 290 8.53 9.47 11.05
C ILE A 290 7.42 9.42 9.98
N TYR A 291 6.88 8.23 9.74
CA TYR A 291 5.84 7.99 8.75
C TYR A 291 4.49 7.65 9.43
N PRO A 292 3.63 8.65 9.72
CA PRO A 292 2.30 8.45 10.29
C PRO A 292 1.29 7.90 9.26
N ILE A 293 1.08 6.59 9.26
CA ILE A 293 0.08 5.90 8.41
C ILE A 293 -1.28 5.92 9.12
N ALA A 294 -1.75 7.13 9.41
CA ALA A 294 -2.84 7.38 10.38
C ALA A 294 -3.75 8.56 10.01
N GLY A 295 -3.78 8.95 8.72
CA GLY A 295 -4.66 10.01 8.20
C GLY A 295 -4.46 11.34 8.93
N PRO A 296 -5.51 11.92 9.56
CA PRO A 296 -5.45 13.25 10.17
C PRO A 296 -4.49 13.33 11.38
N GLN A 297 -4.06 12.20 11.96
CA GLN A 297 -3.09 12.18 13.05
C GLN A 297 -1.70 12.68 12.64
N THR A 298 -1.42 12.80 11.34
CA THR A 298 -0.23 13.50 10.83
C THR A 298 -0.13 14.92 11.38
N ALA A 299 -1.26 15.61 11.61
CA ALA A 299 -1.28 16.93 12.24
C ALA A 299 -0.86 16.90 13.73
N ILE A 300 -1.17 15.82 14.47
CA ILE A 300 -0.65 15.61 15.83
C ILE A 300 0.87 15.48 15.77
N SER A 301 1.40 14.63 14.88
CA SER A 301 2.84 14.45 14.73
C SER A 301 3.56 15.73 14.33
N GLN A 302 2.97 16.61 13.51
CA GLN A 302 3.56 17.91 13.16
C GLN A 302 3.75 18.78 14.41
N ASN A 303 2.74 18.87 15.27
CA ASN A 303 2.83 19.62 16.52
C ASN A 303 3.88 19.03 17.49
N VAL A 304 4.03 17.70 17.52
CA VAL A 304 5.09 17.04 18.29
C VAL A 304 6.47 17.37 17.75
N ILE A 305 6.68 17.34 16.42
CA ILE A 305 7.93 17.76 15.76
C ILE A 305 8.26 19.22 16.12
N LEU A 306 7.31 20.16 15.96
CA LEU A 306 7.54 21.56 16.29
C LEU A 306 7.88 21.80 17.76
N SER A 307 7.25 21.05 18.67
CA SER A 307 7.49 21.15 20.11
C SER A 307 8.86 20.61 20.54
N ASN A 308 9.49 19.77 19.70
CA ASN A 308 10.77 19.11 19.96
C ASN A 308 11.89 19.54 19.02
N ARG A 309 11.65 20.48 18.09
CA ARG A 309 12.58 20.89 17.02
C ARG A 309 13.97 21.35 17.51
N ASP A 310 14.06 21.86 18.73
CA ASP A 310 15.31 22.40 19.31
C ASP A 310 16.19 21.27 19.90
N THR A 311 15.62 20.08 20.15
CA THR A 311 16.31 18.88 20.66
C THR A 311 16.43 17.79 19.59
N HIS A 312 15.40 17.59 18.75
CA HIS A 312 15.29 16.57 17.72
C HIS A 312 15.10 17.19 16.33
N HIS A 313 16.00 16.87 15.39
CA HIS A 313 15.90 17.29 13.99
C HIS A 313 15.30 16.16 13.17
N ALA A 314 13.99 16.22 12.97
CA ALA A 314 13.24 15.21 12.23
C ALA A 314 12.17 15.84 11.35
N GLN A 315 11.75 15.10 10.33
CA GLN A 315 10.61 15.44 9.49
C GLN A 315 9.61 14.28 9.42
N LEU A 316 8.40 14.58 8.97
CA LEU A 316 7.39 13.59 8.66
C LEU A 316 7.38 13.23 7.18
N ILE A 317 6.82 12.06 6.90
CA ILE A 317 6.39 11.64 5.56
C ILE A 317 4.85 11.61 5.56
N GLY A 318 4.20 12.28 4.62
CA GLY A 318 2.74 12.33 4.52
C GLY A 318 2.11 11.09 3.87
N VAL A 319 0.78 10.97 3.97
CA VAL A 319 -0.03 9.89 3.35
C VAL A 319 -1.23 10.43 2.57
N ASP A 320 -1.77 9.58 1.68
CA ASP A 320 -2.87 9.83 0.74
C ASP A 320 -2.61 10.97 -0.26
N THR A 321 -2.46 12.20 0.22
CA THR A 321 -2.25 13.41 -0.58
C THR A 321 -0.79 13.88 -0.55
N ALA A 322 -0.46 14.88 -1.38
CA ALA A 322 0.83 15.57 -1.34
C ALA A 322 0.86 16.57 -0.16
N GLN A 323 0.79 16.04 1.07
CA GLN A 323 0.58 16.79 2.31
C GLN A 323 1.64 17.88 2.56
N GLU A 324 2.85 17.75 2.02
CA GLU A 324 3.87 18.79 2.06
C GLU A 324 3.47 20.09 1.35
N ASN A 325 2.42 20.08 0.52
CA ASN A 325 1.90 21.26 -0.20
C ASN A 325 0.66 21.88 0.45
N LEU A 326 0.09 21.28 1.50
CA LEU A 326 -1.07 21.82 2.20
C LEU A 326 -0.72 23.13 2.92
N ALA A 327 -1.66 24.08 2.96
CA ALA A 327 -1.52 25.34 3.69
C ALA A 327 -1.51 25.17 5.22
N THR A 328 -1.97 24.01 5.72
CA THR A 328 -1.91 23.57 7.11
C THR A 328 -0.55 23.00 7.50
N THR A 329 0.30 22.63 6.54
CA THR A 329 1.61 22.03 6.82
C THR A 329 2.59 23.09 7.31
N GLN A 330 3.08 22.87 8.52
CA GLN A 330 3.81 23.86 9.31
C GLN A 330 5.25 24.04 8.81
N LEU A 331 5.81 25.24 9.04
CA LEU A 331 7.20 25.54 8.70
C LEU A 331 8.17 24.96 9.75
N LEU A 332 9.31 24.45 9.30
CA LEU A 332 10.39 23.94 10.15
C LEU A 332 11.73 24.50 9.66
N ALA A 333 12.34 25.37 10.47
CA ALA A 333 13.56 26.08 10.09
C ALA A 333 14.75 25.12 9.91
N GLY A 334 15.54 25.34 8.85
CA GLY A 334 16.70 24.50 8.51
C GLY A 334 16.37 23.11 7.95
N ALA A 335 15.10 22.69 7.96
CA ALA A 335 14.69 21.41 7.40
C ALA A 335 14.66 21.44 5.85
N PRO A 336 14.92 20.30 5.18
CA PRO A 336 14.70 20.15 3.74
C PRO A 336 13.28 20.60 3.31
N GLY A 337 13.20 21.51 2.35
CA GLY A 337 11.93 22.11 1.92
C GLY A 337 11.29 23.10 2.92
N GLY A 338 11.91 23.33 4.09
CA GLY A 338 11.48 24.31 5.09
C GLY A 338 10.20 23.96 5.87
N LYS A 339 9.77 22.69 5.87
CA LYS A 339 8.48 22.24 6.41
C LYS A 339 8.62 21.04 7.35
N THR A 340 7.59 20.82 8.18
CA THR A 340 7.47 19.63 9.05
C THR A 340 7.31 18.33 8.27
N ILE A 341 6.60 18.35 7.14
CA ILE A 341 6.49 17.22 6.19
C ILE A 341 7.49 17.43 5.06
N ALA A 342 8.36 16.45 4.80
CA ALA A 342 9.37 16.52 3.74
C ALA A 342 8.79 16.21 2.36
N PHE A 343 8.00 15.14 2.29
CA PHE A 343 7.29 14.64 1.12
C PHE A 343 6.21 13.64 1.55
N SER A 344 5.35 13.21 0.63
CA SER A 344 4.24 12.28 0.93
C SER A 344 4.15 11.09 -0.02
N THR A 345 3.59 9.98 0.48
CA THR A 345 3.18 8.80 -0.30
C THR A 345 1.74 8.98 -0.77
N ILE A 346 1.51 8.91 -2.07
CA ILE A 346 0.22 9.23 -2.69
C ILE A 346 -0.64 7.97 -2.85
N LYS A 347 -1.88 8.04 -2.36
CA LYS A 347 -2.99 7.16 -2.72
C LYS A 347 -3.95 7.99 -3.58
N ALA A 348 -3.86 7.86 -4.90
CA ALA A 348 -4.56 8.73 -5.85
C ALA A 348 -6.03 8.32 -6.00
N LEU A 349 -6.79 8.53 -4.92
CA LEU A 349 -8.22 8.27 -4.81
C LEU A 349 -9.02 9.12 -5.81
N ASP A 350 -8.49 10.29 -6.14
CA ASP A 350 -8.98 11.22 -7.16
C ASP A 350 -8.89 10.60 -8.56
N VAL A 351 -7.67 10.20 -8.97
CA VAL A 351 -7.41 9.53 -10.26
C VAL A 351 -8.22 8.23 -10.37
N ALA A 352 -8.32 7.46 -9.29
CA ALA A 352 -9.03 6.18 -9.29
C ALA A 352 -10.56 6.33 -9.37
N VAL A 353 -11.15 7.28 -8.63
CA VAL A 353 -12.60 7.54 -8.66
C VAL A 353 -13.00 8.21 -9.99
N ASP A 354 -12.22 9.17 -10.49
CA ASP A 354 -12.42 9.77 -11.82
C ASP A 354 -12.37 8.69 -12.91
N SER A 355 -11.27 7.92 -12.98
CA SER A 355 -11.09 6.88 -14.01
C SER A 355 -12.19 5.82 -13.98
N THR A 356 -12.64 5.38 -12.79
CA THR A 356 -13.77 4.44 -12.67
C THR A 356 -15.10 5.07 -13.08
N LEU A 357 -15.38 6.34 -12.73
CA LEU A 357 -16.59 7.05 -13.19
C LEU A 357 -16.60 7.23 -14.71
N GLN A 358 -15.45 7.61 -15.31
CA GLN A 358 -15.31 7.66 -16.76
C GLN A 358 -15.47 6.28 -17.41
N ALA A 359 -14.98 5.21 -16.79
CA ALA A 359 -15.16 3.84 -17.31
C ALA A 359 -16.62 3.38 -17.27
N ILE A 360 -17.39 3.82 -16.27
CA ILE A 360 -18.84 3.62 -16.15
C ILE A 360 -19.62 4.39 -17.22
N GLU A 361 -19.24 5.65 -17.47
CA GLU A 361 -19.89 6.55 -18.44
C GLU A 361 -19.63 6.12 -19.89
N LYS A 362 -18.39 5.71 -20.19
CA LYS A 362 -17.94 5.31 -21.53
C LYS A 362 -18.21 3.84 -21.84
N GLY A 363 -18.47 3.01 -20.82
CA GLY A 363 -18.65 1.56 -20.95
C GLY A 363 -17.38 0.78 -21.32
N GLN A 364 -16.20 1.39 -21.16
CA GLN A 364 -14.89 0.82 -21.53
C GLN A 364 -13.80 1.31 -20.55
N PRO A 365 -12.66 0.60 -20.40
CA PRO A 365 -11.67 0.94 -19.39
C PRO A 365 -11.00 2.31 -19.62
N VAL A 366 -10.66 3.00 -18.54
CA VAL A 366 -9.94 4.29 -18.54
C VAL A 366 -8.79 4.19 -17.55
N ASN A 367 -7.57 4.51 -17.98
CA ASN A 367 -6.34 4.37 -17.17
C ASN A 367 -6.19 2.98 -16.50
N GLY A 368 -6.69 1.91 -17.12
CA GLY A 368 -6.69 0.56 -16.55
C GLY A 368 -7.69 0.33 -15.40
N PHE A 369 -8.55 1.30 -15.10
CA PHE A 369 -9.74 1.14 -14.26
C PHE A 369 -10.95 0.77 -15.13
N TYR A 370 -11.82 -0.07 -14.58
CA TYR A 370 -12.99 -0.69 -15.20
C TYR A 370 -14.26 -0.30 -14.44
N GLY A 371 -15.42 -0.37 -15.11
CA GLY A 371 -16.71 -0.05 -14.52
C GLY A 371 -17.25 -1.10 -13.54
N TYR A 372 -18.57 -1.26 -13.47
CA TYR A 372 -19.21 -2.18 -12.52
C TYR A 372 -18.91 -3.66 -12.80
N GLY A 373 -18.95 -4.46 -11.73
CA GLY A 373 -18.58 -5.87 -11.74
C GLY A 373 -17.09 -6.11 -11.81
N TRP A 374 -16.22 -5.18 -11.41
CA TRP A 374 -14.78 -5.35 -11.42
C TRP A 374 -14.14 -5.01 -10.06
N ASN A 375 -13.18 -5.83 -9.65
CA ASN A 375 -12.21 -5.47 -8.61
C ASN A 375 -11.00 -4.79 -9.29
N ASN A 376 -10.88 -3.46 -9.18
CA ASN A 376 -9.78 -2.68 -9.73
C ASN A 376 -8.57 -2.63 -8.79
N LEU A 377 -7.37 -2.58 -9.37
CA LEU A 377 -6.12 -2.37 -8.65
C LEU A 377 -5.46 -1.05 -9.08
N ALA A 378 -5.32 -0.14 -8.11
CA ALA A 378 -4.54 1.08 -8.22
C ALA A 378 -3.06 0.79 -7.92
N THR A 379 -2.17 1.15 -8.86
CA THR A 379 -0.74 0.78 -8.91
C THR A 379 0.13 1.97 -9.29
N LEU A 380 1.46 1.81 -9.24
CA LEU A 380 2.39 2.77 -9.85
C LEU A 380 2.20 2.91 -11.37
N ALA A 381 1.82 1.84 -12.06
CA ALA A 381 1.76 1.80 -13.54
C ALA A 381 0.54 2.53 -14.12
N ASN A 382 -0.57 2.61 -13.38
CA ASN A 382 -1.73 3.43 -13.71
C ASN A 382 -1.87 4.72 -12.87
N GLY A 383 -0.83 5.08 -12.10
CA GLY A 383 -0.80 6.28 -11.27
C GLY A 383 -1.76 6.28 -10.07
N GLY A 384 -2.49 5.19 -9.82
CA GLY A 384 -3.42 5.05 -8.70
C GLY A 384 -2.74 5.04 -7.32
N VAL A 385 -1.45 4.73 -7.27
CA VAL A 385 -0.56 5.09 -6.15
C VAL A 385 0.73 5.68 -6.71
N SER A 386 1.39 6.56 -5.96
CA SER A 386 2.64 7.22 -6.41
C SER A 386 3.46 7.78 -5.26
N LEU A 387 4.62 8.36 -5.57
CA LEU A 387 5.38 9.24 -4.69
C LEU A 387 5.11 10.70 -5.11
N SER A 388 4.94 11.60 -4.15
CA SER A 388 4.81 13.05 -4.40
C SER A 388 6.01 13.61 -5.18
N ASN A 389 5.83 14.71 -5.92
CA ASN A 389 6.91 15.35 -6.68
C ASN A 389 8.11 15.74 -5.78
N ALA A 390 7.85 16.15 -4.52
CA ALA A 390 8.89 16.41 -3.54
C ALA A 390 9.70 15.15 -3.18
N GLY A 391 9.05 13.99 -3.06
CA GLY A 391 9.71 12.71 -2.79
C GLY A 391 10.44 12.15 -4.01
N LEU A 392 9.87 12.32 -5.21
CA LEU A 392 10.51 11.90 -6.46
C LEU A 392 11.89 12.53 -6.63
N ALA A 393 12.07 13.81 -6.24
CA ALA A 393 13.38 14.48 -6.29
C ALA A 393 14.51 13.75 -5.50
N TYR A 394 14.15 12.85 -4.57
CA TYR A 394 15.10 12.00 -3.83
C TYR A 394 15.18 10.55 -4.35
N LEU A 395 14.30 10.13 -5.27
CA LEU A 395 14.30 8.78 -5.84
C LEU A 395 15.39 8.63 -6.93
N PRO A 396 16.41 7.76 -6.77
CA PRO A 396 17.49 7.60 -7.75
C PRO A 396 17.07 7.06 -9.12
N ASN A 397 17.79 7.47 -10.17
CA ASN A 397 17.81 6.73 -11.44
C ASN A 397 18.69 5.48 -11.26
N LEU A 398 18.07 4.30 -11.14
CA LEU A 398 18.79 3.05 -10.93
C LEU A 398 19.68 2.68 -12.12
N ASN A 399 19.24 2.90 -13.36
CA ASN A 399 20.07 2.61 -14.54
C ASN A 399 21.41 3.35 -14.45
N ASP A 400 21.37 4.66 -14.22
CA ASP A 400 22.53 5.54 -14.09
C ASP A 400 23.43 5.13 -12.91
N LEU A 401 22.84 4.82 -11.75
CA LEU A 401 23.57 4.34 -10.58
C LEU A 401 24.29 3.02 -10.85
N PHE A 402 23.58 2.01 -11.37
CA PHE A 402 24.19 0.71 -11.68
C PHE A 402 25.19 0.81 -12.83
N GLU A 403 25.02 1.72 -13.80
CA GLU A 403 25.98 1.91 -14.89
C GLU A 403 27.27 2.61 -14.46
N LYS A 404 27.20 3.68 -13.67
CA LYS A 404 28.41 4.37 -13.16
C LYS A 404 29.22 3.53 -12.17
N THR A 405 28.58 2.54 -11.54
CA THR A 405 29.14 1.66 -10.49
C THR A 405 29.50 0.25 -11.00
N LYS A 406 29.14 -0.11 -12.25
CA LYS A 406 29.70 -1.27 -12.95
C LYS A 406 31.22 -1.15 -12.98
N GLN A 407 31.89 -2.08 -12.31
CA GLN A 407 33.34 -2.22 -12.37
C GLN A 407 33.67 -3.20 -13.50
N THR A 408 34.35 -2.74 -14.55
CA THR A 408 34.95 -3.64 -15.53
C THR A 408 36.18 -4.27 -14.88
N ALA A 409 36.19 -5.60 -14.74
CA ALA A 409 37.34 -6.33 -14.23
C ALA A 409 38.45 -6.40 -15.28
N VAL A 410 39.25 -5.34 -15.41
CA VAL A 410 40.38 -5.27 -16.35
C VAL A 410 41.68 -5.63 -15.64
N GLU A 411 42.04 -6.91 -15.75
CA GLU A 411 43.41 -7.40 -15.97
C GLU A 411 44.57 -6.70 -15.23
N GLY A 412 44.50 -6.68 -13.90
CA GLY A 412 45.53 -6.12 -13.01
C GLY A 412 46.75 -7.01 -12.71
N GLN A 413 46.97 -8.11 -13.45
CA GLN A 413 48.10 -9.04 -13.24
C GLN A 413 48.86 -9.39 -14.53
N GLY A 414 48.92 -8.46 -15.48
CA GLY A 414 49.74 -8.55 -16.70
C GLY A 414 51.15 -7.97 -16.57
N ALA A 415 51.81 -8.09 -15.42
CA ALA A 415 53.07 -7.38 -15.13
C ALA A 415 54.15 -8.26 -14.47
N ALA A 416 55.19 -8.58 -15.25
CA ALA A 416 56.53 -8.96 -14.81
C ALA A 416 56.69 -10.19 -13.88
N ALA A 417 56.45 -11.38 -14.41
CA ALA A 417 57.33 -12.52 -14.13
C ALA A 417 58.26 -12.71 -15.35
N LYS A 418 59.57 -12.53 -15.15
CA LYS A 418 60.58 -13.01 -16.13
C LYS A 418 60.91 -14.44 -15.77
N GLU A 419 60.74 -15.37 -16.70
CA GLU A 419 61.34 -16.70 -16.60
C GLU A 419 62.83 -16.62 -16.95
N GLU A 420 63.67 -17.26 -16.13
CA GLU A 420 65.10 -17.45 -16.38
C GLU A 420 65.49 -18.83 -15.81
N MET A 421 66.11 -19.67 -16.65
CA MET A 421 66.66 -21.02 -16.35
C MET A 421 65.62 -22.13 -16.03
N ALA A 422 65.82 -23.39 -16.44
CA ALA A 422 66.81 -23.98 -17.37
C ALA A 422 66.34 -25.34 -17.93
N GLU A 423 67.05 -25.85 -18.93
CA GLU A 423 66.83 -27.17 -19.53
C GLU A 423 67.19 -28.34 -18.60
N LYS A 424 66.46 -29.47 -18.70
CA LYS A 424 66.97 -30.68 -19.38
C LYS A 424 65.91 -31.79 -19.58
N PRO A 425 66.11 -32.72 -20.55
CA PRO A 425 65.12 -33.75 -20.91
C PRO A 425 65.43 -35.15 -20.33
N GLY A 426 64.45 -36.07 -20.37
CA GLY A 426 64.72 -37.51 -20.15
C GLY A 426 63.50 -38.44 -20.06
N GLU A 427 63.31 -39.23 -21.13
CA GLU A 427 62.86 -40.65 -21.13
C GLU A 427 61.40 -41.08 -20.81
N THR A 428 60.94 -42.05 -21.62
CA THR A 428 59.78 -42.96 -21.48
C THR A 428 60.20 -44.28 -22.14
N PRO A 429 59.75 -45.48 -21.71
CA PRO A 429 58.40 -46.01 -21.99
C PRO A 429 57.84 -46.83 -20.78
N ALA A 430 56.90 -47.81 -20.81
CA ALA A 430 56.17 -48.51 -21.87
C ALA A 430 54.82 -49.11 -21.40
N ASN A 431 53.96 -49.46 -22.38
CA ASN A 431 53.01 -50.59 -22.47
C ASN A 431 52.38 -51.27 -21.23
N GLY A 432 51.04 -51.44 -21.26
CA GLY A 432 50.30 -52.35 -20.36
C GLY A 432 48.77 -52.44 -20.58
N GLN A 433 48.32 -53.16 -21.62
CA GLN A 433 46.91 -53.56 -21.89
C GLN A 433 46.84 -55.09 -22.08
N PRO A 434 45.66 -55.76 -22.18
CA PRO A 434 44.25 -55.33 -21.98
C PRO A 434 43.71 -55.91 -20.64
N SER A 435 42.46 -56.34 -20.36
CA SER A 435 41.11 -56.52 -21.00
C SER A 435 40.07 -56.71 -19.86
N GLY A 436 38.74 -56.65 -20.01
CA GLY A 436 37.83 -56.42 -21.15
C GLY A 436 36.36 -56.54 -20.70
N ASP A 437 35.43 -56.70 -21.65
CA ASP A 437 34.01 -57.15 -21.58
C ASP A 437 33.50 -57.86 -20.29
N GLN A 438 32.21 -57.80 -19.88
CA GLN A 438 30.97 -57.62 -20.68
C GLN A 438 29.76 -57.10 -19.84
N SER A 439 28.59 -56.93 -20.47
CA SER A 439 27.29 -56.49 -19.90
C SER A 439 26.24 -57.63 -19.96
N PRO A 440 24.91 -57.48 -19.65
CA PRO A 440 24.15 -56.68 -18.66
C PRO A 440 23.26 -57.58 -17.73
N GLY A 441 22.42 -57.02 -16.82
CA GLY A 441 21.35 -57.81 -16.19
C GLY A 441 20.46 -57.16 -15.10
N THR A 442 19.18 -56.90 -15.43
CA THR A 442 17.98 -56.79 -14.54
C THR A 442 16.99 -57.90 -14.94
N PRO A 443 15.87 -58.27 -14.22
CA PRO A 443 15.08 -57.50 -13.24
C PRO A 443 14.50 -58.29 -12.01
N GLY A 444 13.56 -57.69 -11.24
CA GLY A 444 12.63 -58.34 -10.28
C GLY A 444 12.77 -57.84 -8.82
N THR A 445 11.76 -57.24 -8.12
CA THR A 445 10.49 -57.77 -7.54
C THR A 445 10.72 -58.88 -6.48
N THR A 446 10.19 -58.87 -5.25
CA THR A 446 8.91 -58.35 -4.67
C THR A 446 8.97 -58.12 -3.13
N GLY A 447 8.06 -57.28 -2.57
CA GLY A 447 7.49 -57.42 -1.19
C GLY A 447 8.40 -57.07 0.02
N THR A 448 7.92 -56.92 1.26
CA THR A 448 6.54 -56.83 1.83
C THR A 448 6.58 -56.04 3.16
N MET A 449 5.43 -55.60 3.70
CA MET A 449 5.30 -54.82 4.95
C MET A 449 5.57 -55.64 6.24
N ASN A 450 6.08 -54.98 7.29
CA ASN A 450 5.48 -54.87 8.64
C ASN A 450 6.48 -54.32 9.68
N GLY A 451 5.98 -53.73 10.80
CA GLY A 451 6.81 -53.39 11.97
C GLY A 451 6.43 -52.07 12.65
N GLU A 452 5.45 -52.11 13.56
CA GLU A 452 5.13 -50.99 14.46
C GLU A 452 6.10 -50.96 15.67
N ALA A 453 6.33 -49.78 16.26
CA ALA A 453 5.92 -49.47 17.66
C ALA A 453 6.75 -48.37 18.38
N MET A 454 6.02 -47.41 18.96
CA MET A 454 6.23 -46.77 20.28
C MET A 454 7.57 -46.08 20.66
N ASN A 455 7.51 -44.75 20.59
CA ASN A 455 7.54 -43.81 21.73
C ASN A 455 8.77 -43.65 22.67
N ASN A 456 8.93 -42.37 23.06
CA ASN A 456 9.52 -41.85 24.30
C ASN A 456 11.04 -42.03 24.54
N MET A 457 11.80 -40.97 24.21
CA MET A 457 13.04 -40.64 24.91
C MET A 457 13.08 -39.17 25.32
N SER A 458 13.22 -38.93 26.62
CA SER A 458 13.71 -37.70 27.26
C SER A 458 13.79 -37.93 28.78
N PRO A 459 14.67 -37.23 29.52
CA PRO A 459 16.05 -36.93 29.14
C PRO A 459 17.02 -37.13 30.33
N MET A 460 18.29 -37.50 30.09
CA MET A 460 19.38 -37.23 31.05
C MET A 460 20.71 -36.94 30.34
N MET A 461 21.52 -36.10 30.98
CA MET A 461 22.94 -35.95 30.68
C MET A 461 23.71 -37.10 31.33
N GLU A 462 24.74 -37.61 30.66
CA GLU A 462 25.89 -38.18 31.37
C GLU A 462 27.18 -37.84 30.63
N THR A 463 28.19 -37.35 31.37
CA THR A 463 29.47 -36.91 30.80
C THR A 463 30.48 -38.05 30.91
N VAL A 464 30.80 -38.70 29.80
CA VAL A 464 31.84 -39.75 29.75
C VAL A 464 32.99 -39.28 28.87
N MET A 465 34.18 -39.14 29.47
CA MET A 465 35.42 -38.94 28.72
C MET A 465 35.80 -40.24 28.01
N MET A 466 36.12 -40.16 26.72
CA MET A 466 36.81 -41.23 25.99
C MET A 466 38.01 -40.68 25.23
N LYS A 467 39.03 -41.53 25.10
CA LYS A 467 40.39 -41.18 24.67
C LYS A 467 40.49 -40.66 23.24
N GLU A 468 41.56 -39.90 23.02
CA GLU A 468 42.13 -39.59 21.72
C GLU A 468 42.47 -40.88 20.93
N ALA A 469 42.32 -40.80 19.61
CA ALA A 469 42.98 -41.68 18.65
C ALA A 469 43.61 -40.78 17.59
N GLU A 470 44.93 -40.93 17.38
CA GLU A 470 45.70 -40.00 16.53
C GLU A 470 45.35 -40.22 15.04
N GLY A 471 44.73 -39.21 14.43
CA GLY A 471 44.49 -39.13 12.99
C GLY A 471 45.37 -38.06 12.36
N SER A 472 46.19 -38.44 11.37
CA SER A 472 47.11 -37.53 10.68
C SER A 472 46.39 -36.31 10.09
N PRO A 473 46.92 -35.08 10.26
CA PRO A 473 46.28 -33.88 9.74
C PRO A 473 46.37 -33.82 8.21
N VAL A 474 45.25 -34.05 7.52
CA VAL A 474 45.10 -33.67 6.11
C VAL A 474 45.11 -32.15 6.06
N ALA A 475 46.12 -31.57 5.40
CA ALA A 475 46.23 -30.13 5.23
C ALA A 475 44.97 -29.60 4.51
N PRO A 476 44.30 -28.54 5.01
CA PRO A 476 43.11 -28.02 4.37
C PRO A 476 43.47 -27.44 3.01
N THR A 477 42.89 -28.00 1.94
CA THR A 477 43.01 -27.45 0.59
C THR A 477 42.60 -25.98 0.62
N PRO A 478 43.44 -25.04 0.15
CA PRO A 478 43.10 -23.62 0.21
C PRO A 478 41.91 -23.33 -0.70
N THR A 479 40.74 -23.14 -0.10
CA THR A 479 39.55 -22.62 -0.79
C THR A 479 39.94 -21.32 -1.47
N PRO A 480 39.73 -21.16 -2.80
CA PRO A 480 40.03 -19.92 -3.48
C PRO A 480 39.32 -18.76 -2.78
N ALA A 481 40.08 -17.77 -2.32
CA ALA A 481 39.52 -16.60 -1.67
C ALA A 481 38.56 -15.92 -2.65
N ALA A 482 37.26 -15.91 -2.33
CA ALA A 482 36.24 -15.36 -3.20
C ALA A 482 36.59 -13.90 -3.51
N ALA A 483 36.91 -13.61 -4.78
CA ALA A 483 37.42 -12.31 -5.19
C ALA A 483 36.42 -11.22 -4.79
N ALA A 484 36.81 -10.37 -3.84
CA ALA A 484 35.94 -9.36 -3.27
C ALA A 484 35.67 -8.27 -4.31
N THR A 485 34.55 -8.38 -5.03
CA THR A 485 34.13 -7.43 -6.06
C THR A 485 33.81 -6.07 -5.44
N THR A 486 34.85 -5.24 -5.31
CA THR A 486 34.80 -3.89 -4.73
C THR A 486 34.10 -2.93 -5.68
N MET A 487 32.76 -2.92 -5.60
CA MET A 487 31.92 -2.04 -6.41
C MET A 487 32.39 -0.61 -6.30
N LYS A 488 32.62 0.02 -7.46
CA LYS A 488 33.02 1.43 -7.54
C LYS A 488 31.90 2.28 -6.93
N GLN A 489 32.24 3.13 -5.97
CA GLN A 489 31.33 4.15 -5.45
C GLN A 489 31.31 5.40 -6.35
N ILE A 490 30.20 6.14 -6.31
CA ILE A 490 30.06 7.47 -6.90
C ILE A 490 29.83 8.50 -5.78
N SER A 491 30.15 9.77 -6.01
CA SER A 491 29.87 10.82 -5.03
C SER A 491 28.35 11.12 -4.92
N ALA A 492 27.92 11.75 -3.83
CA ALA A 492 26.51 12.09 -3.59
C ALA A 492 25.93 13.05 -4.65
N GLU A 493 26.78 13.86 -5.28
CA GLU A 493 26.48 14.81 -6.36
C GLU A 493 26.36 14.09 -7.71
N GLN A 494 27.10 12.99 -7.91
CA GLN A 494 27.03 12.16 -9.12
C GLN A 494 25.78 11.28 -9.17
N LEU A 495 25.08 11.09 -8.04
CA LEU A 495 23.82 10.36 -7.92
C LEU A 495 22.66 11.15 -8.55
N VAL A 496 22.32 10.81 -9.80
CA VAL A 496 21.16 11.35 -10.52
C VAL A 496 19.87 10.84 -9.88
N THR A 497 19.01 11.76 -9.46
CA THR A 497 17.66 11.47 -8.97
C THR A 497 16.58 11.85 -10.01
N THR A 498 15.32 11.66 -9.65
CA THR A 498 14.20 11.87 -10.57
C THR A 498 13.94 13.36 -10.82
N THR A 499 13.54 13.65 -12.06
CA THR A 499 13.14 14.96 -12.57
C THR A 499 11.86 14.79 -13.40
N GLU A 500 11.16 15.89 -13.69
CA GLU A 500 9.96 15.86 -14.56
C GLU A 500 10.23 15.20 -15.93
N ALA A 501 11.44 15.35 -16.47
CA ALA A 501 11.83 14.79 -17.75
C ALA A 501 12.09 13.27 -17.75
N ASN A 502 12.39 12.65 -16.59
CA ASN A 502 12.72 11.22 -16.50
C ASN A 502 11.81 10.40 -15.57
N LYS A 503 10.84 11.01 -14.86
CA LYS A 503 10.03 10.33 -13.83
C LYS A 503 9.31 9.07 -14.27
N ALA A 504 8.71 9.06 -15.46
CA ALA A 504 8.08 7.85 -15.99
C ALA A 504 9.09 6.71 -16.17
N ALA A 505 10.28 7.00 -16.70
CA ALA A 505 11.33 6.00 -16.88
C ALA A 505 11.90 5.49 -15.55
N VAL A 506 12.12 6.38 -14.57
CA VAL A 506 12.62 5.98 -13.24
C VAL A 506 11.58 5.13 -12.50
N ILE A 507 10.31 5.55 -12.46
CA ILE A 507 9.23 4.77 -11.84
C ILE A 507 9.14 3.37 -12.46
N MET A 508 9.25 3.25 -13.79
CA MET A 508 9.23 1.94 -14.46
C MET A 508 10.43 1.04 -14.15
N GLN A 509 11.61 1.59 -13.82
CA GLN A 509 12.73 0.78 -13.30
C GLN A 509 12.35 0.12 -11.96
N TYR A 510 11.70 0.86 -11.07
CA TYR A 510 11.24 0.35 -9.78
C TYR A 510 10.05 -0.60 -9.89
N VAL A 511 9.11 -0.38 -10.83
CA VAL A 511 8.08 -1.37 -11.17
C VAL A 511 8.71 -2.68 -11.63
N GLY A 512 9.77 -2.63 -12.44
CA GLY A 512 10.54 -3.81 -12.83
C GLY A 512 11.25 -4.49 -11.65
N VAL A 513 11.74 -3.75 -10.66
CA VAL A 513 12.33 -4.32 -9.43
C VAL A 513 11.27 -5.05 -8.61
N LEU A 514 10.10 -4.43 -8.38
CA LEU A 514 8.99 -5.01 -7.61
C LEU A 514 8.39 -6.24 -8.30
N ALA A 515 8.31 -6.25 -9.63
CA ALA A 515 7.86 -7.41 -10.41
C ALA A 515 8.91 -8.55 -10.49
N GLY A 516 10.15 -8.34 -10.02
CA GLY A 516 11.26 -9.27 -10.19
C GLY A 516 11.76 -9.41 -11.63
N THR A 517 11.39 -8.50 -12.53
CA THR A 517 11.76 -8.53 -13.96
C THR A 517 12.97 -7.63 -14.29
N SER A 518 13.36 -6.72 -13.39
CA SER A 518 14.49 -5.81 -13.59
C SER A 518 15.81 -6.55 -13.79
N THR A 519 16.48 -6.28 -14.91
CA THR A 519 17.82 -6.81 -15.25
C THR A 519 18.96 -6.15 -14.47
N LEU A 520 18.67 -5.15 -13.63
CA LEU A 520 19.65 -4.41 -12.83
C LEU A 520 20.13 -5.20 -11.60
N LEU A 521 19.36 -6.19 -11.14
CA LEU A 521 19.61 -6.96 -9.92
C LEU A 521 20.05 -8.40 -10.24
N PRO A 522 20.96 -9.00 -9.45
CA PRO A 522 21.33 -10.41 -9.57
C PRO A 522 20.11 -11.34 -9.51
N GLU A 523 20.11 -12.40 -10.31
CA GLU A 523 18.92 -13.26 -10.52
C GLU A 523 18.32 -13.84 -9.24
N ALA A 524 19.14 -14.39 -8.34
CA ALA A 524 18.67 -14.90 -7.05
C ALA A 524 17.96 -13.80 -6.22
N THR A 525 18.43 -12.54 -6.31
CA THR A 525 17.76 -11.41 -5.64
C THR A 525 16.50 -10.94 -6.36
N ARG A 526 16.40 -11.04 -7.70
CA ARG A 526 15.15 -10.76 -8.43
C ARG A 526 14.00 -11.63 -7.93
N MET A 527 14.27 -12.94 -7.81
CA MET A 527 13.31 -13.88 -7.25
C MET A 527 12.99 -13.56 -5.80
N ASN A 528 13.97 -13.19 -4.97
CA ASN A 528 13.70 -12.81 -3.57
C ASN A 528 12.86 -11.52 -3.41
N TRP A 529 12.92 -10.55 -4.34
CA TRP A 529 12.05 -9.36 -4.28
C TRP A 529 10.63 -9.67 -4.73
N LYS A 530 10.46 -10.46 -5.81
CA LYS A 530 9.16 -11.01 -6.22
C LYS A 530 8.54 -11.86 -5.10
N ILE A 531 9.32 -12.80 -4.57
CA ILE A 531 8.92 -13.69 -3.48
C ILE A 531 8.65 -12.91 -2.20
N LYS A 532 9.29 -11.76 -1.94
CA LYS A 532 8.91 -10.93 -0.78
C LYS A 532 7.65 -10.12 -0.96
N GLY A 533 7.26 -9.78 -2.19
CA GLY A 533 5.88 -9.42 -2.51
C GLY A 533 4.92 -10.58 -2.19
N ASP A 534 5.33 -11.82 -2.45
CA ASP A 534 4.60 -13.01 -2.03
C ASP A 534 4.76 -13.38 -0.54
N GLU A 535 5.76 -12.92 0.21
CA GLU A 535 5.89 -13.19 1.67
C GLU A 535 4.97 -12.31 2.50
N LEU A 536 4.35 -11.29 1.89
CA LEU A 536 3.11 -10.67 2.39
C LEU A 536 1.99 -11.74 2.55
N ARG A 537 2.03 -12.83 1.76
CA ARG A 537 1.20 -14.03 1.93
C ARG A 537 1.63 -14.82 3.18
N THR A 538 2.94 -14.93 3.40
CA THR A 538 3.61 -15.67 4.50
C THR A 538 3.63 -14.93 5.85
N PHE A 539 3.05 -13.72 5.94
CA PHE A 539 2.63 -13.09 7.21
C PHE A 539 1.83 -14.06 8.11
N LYS A 540 1.18 -15.07 7.51
CA LYS A 540 0.54 -16.19 8.22
C LYS A 540 1.49 -16.85 9.25
N SER A 541 2.76 -17.14 8.90
CA SER A 541 3.68 -17.84 9.79
C SER A 541 4.28 -16.96 10.90
N SER A 542 4.34 -15.63 10.72
CA SER A 542 4.65 -14.70 11.82
C SER A 542 3.45 -14.51 12.76
N VAL A 543 2.23 -14.45 12.21
CA VAL A 543 0.98 -14.29 12.99
C VAL A 543 0.58 -15.56 13.74
N GLU A 544 0.81 -16.75 13.18
CA GLU A 544 0.56 -18.01 13.90
C GLU A 544 1.53 -18.20 15.09
N GLY A 545 2.77 -17.69 14.96
CA GLY A 545 3.70 -17.55 16.10
C GLY A 545 3.23 -16.53 17.15
N ASP A 546 2.54 -15.47 16.72
CA ASP A 546 1.98 -14.40 17.57
C ASP A 546 0.46 -14.54 17.81
N SER A 547 0.00 -15.79 17.92
CA SER A 547 -1.40 -16.21 18.07
C SER A 547 -2.09 -15.78 19.38
N LYS A 548 -1.54 -14.78 20.08
CA LYS A 548 -2.09 -14.10 21.25
C LYS A 548 -2.45 -12.62 21.00
N LEU A 549 -2.05 -12.05 19.87
CA LEU A 549 -2.20 -10.60 19.59
C LEU A 549 -3.42 -10.23 18.73
N LEU A 550 -4.20 -11.20 18.22
CA LEU A 550 -5.39 -10.93 17.41
C LEU A 550 -6.73 -11.43 18.02
N PRO A 551 -7.23 -10.86 19.14
CA PRO A 551 -8.65 -10.93 19.50
C PRO A 551 -9.54 -9.98 18.67
N ILE A 552 -8.96 -9.01 17.96
CA ILE A 552 -9.65 -7.81 17.46
C ILE A 552 -9.98 -7.87 15.95
N LEU A 553 -9.35 -8.77 15.18
CA LEU A 553 -9.66 -8.97 13.75
C LEU A 553 -10.59 -10.18 13.48
N THR A 554 -11.16 -10.80 14.53
CA THR A 554 -12.03 -11.98 14.41
C THR A 554 -13.36 -11.80 15.14
N THR A 555 -13.96 -10.60 15.06
CA THR A 555 -15.40 -10.42 15.34
C THR A 555 -16.26 -10.82 14.15
N ASP A 556 -15.69 -10.87 12.94
CA ASP A 556 -16.25 -11.63 11.83
C ASP A 556 -15.88 -13.11 12.02
N ASN A 557 -16.89 -13.99 12.09
CA ASN A 557 -16.70 -15.40 12.42
C ASN A 557 -16.27 -16.25 11.21
N ASN A 558 -15.96 -15.62 10.08
CA ASN A 558 -15.64 -16.28 8.82
C ASN A 558 -14.20 -15.97 8.35
N PRO A 559 -13.27 -16.95 8.35
CA PRO A 559 -11.91 -16.73 7.87
C PRO A 559 -11.82 -16.45 6.35
N ASP A 560 -12.86 -16.78 5.58
CA ASP A 560 -12.83 -16.65 4.11
C ASP A 560 -12.88 -15.20 3.63
N THR A 561 -13.48 -14.27 4.39
CA THR A 561 -13.54 -12.83 4.04
C THR A 561 -12.13 -12.22 4.03
N ALA A 562 -11.35 -12.44 5.09
CA ALA A 562 -9.95 -12.02 5.17
C ALA A 562 -9.06 -12.67 4.08
N LEU A 563 -9.35 -13.91 3.69
CA LEU A 563 -8.68 -14.57 2.56
C LEU A 563 -9.05 -13.96 1.20
N SER A 564 -10.23 -13.37 1.03
CA SER A 564 -10.68 -12.78 -0.24
C SER A 564 -9.91 -11.48 -0.59
N HIS A 565 -9.82 -10.53 0.35
CA HIS A 565 -8.99 -9.32 0.23
C HIS A 565 -7.53 -9.69 -0.08
N LYS A 566 -6.99 -10.66 0.67
CA LYS A 566 -5.63 -11.17 0.48
C LYS A 566 -5.43 -11.78 -0.91
N SER A 567 -6.39 -12.55 -1.42
CA SER A 567 -6.31 -13.20 -2.73
C SER A 567 -6.40 -12.20 -3.88
N ALA A 568 -7.30 -11.21 -3.79
CA ALA A 568 -7.50 -10.21 -4.84
C ALA A 568 -6.28 -9.28 -5.01
N ILE A 569 -5.66 -8.85 -3.91
CA ILE A 569 -4.41 -8.07 -3.92
C ILE A 569 -3.27 -8.90 -4.54
N ILE A 570 -3.08 -10.13 -4.06
CA ILE A 570 -1.92 -10.96 -4.39
C ILE A 570 -1.96 -11.53 -5.81
N ALA A 571 -3.13 -11.92 -6.31
CA ALA A 571 -3.24 -12.52 -7.64
C ALA A 571 -3.14 -11.50 -8.78
N GLY A 572 -3.26 -10.19 -8.49
CA GLY A 572 -3.50 -9.16 -9.50
C GLY A 572 -4.75 -9.45 -10.35
N SER A 573 -5.64 -10.33 -9.87
CA SER A 573 -6.71 -10.90 -10.68
C SER A 573 -7.88 -9.94 -10.70
N PHE A 574 -8.02 -9.24 -11.82
CA PHE A 574 -9.22 -8.51 -12.22
C PHE A 574 -10.42 -9.48 -12.29
N GLN A 575 -11.00 -9.80 -11.12
CA GLN A 575 -12.18 -10.65 -11.05
C GLN A 575 -13.37 -9.84 -11.55
N GLN A 576 -13.85 -10.22 -12.74
CA GLN A 576 -15.13 -9.79 -13.25
C GLN A 576 -16.25 -10.58 -12.55
N ALA A 577 -17.30 -9.90 -12.13
CA ALA A 577 -18.51 -10.49 -11.58
C ALA A 577 -19.22 -11.38 -12.62
N GLU A 578 -19.79 -12.50 -12.17
CA GLU A 578 -20.50 -13.44 -13.04
C GLU A 578 -21.94 -12.96 -13.26
N GLY A 579 -22.22 -12.43 -14.45
CA GLY A 579 -23.56 -12.02 -14.85
C GLY A 579 -23.56 -10.91 -15.90
N THR A 580 -24.74 -10.33 -16.13
CA THR A 580 -24.85 -9.10 -16.93
C THR A 580 -24.41 -7.92 -16.07
N LEU A 581 -23.37 -7.20 -16.51
CA LEU A 581 -22.90 -5.98 -15.85
C LEU A 581 -23.98 -4.89 -15.91
N LEU A 582 -24.09 -4.10 -14.83
CA LEU A 582 -24.86 -2.87 -14.86
C LEU A 582 -24.22 -1.92 -15.88
N SER A 583 -25.03 -1.34 -16.78
CA SER A 583 -24.57 -0.30 -17.71
C SER A 583 -25.22 1.05 -17.41
N GLN A 584 -24.38 2.08 -17.33
CA GLN A 584 -24.78 3.47 -17.35
C GLN A 584 -24.23 4.18 -18.61
N ALA A 585 -23.73 3.43 -19.60
CA ALA A 585 -23.05 3.96 -20.76
C ALA A 585 -23.95 4.92 -21.56
N GLY A 586 -23.45 6.12 -21.86
CA GLY A 586 -24.20 7.16 -22.57
C GLY A 586 -25.39 7.77 -21.81
N LYS A 587 -25.56 7.49 -20.50
CA LYS A 587 -26.48 8.27 -19.65
C LYS A 587 -25.82 9.59 -19.27
N GLN A 588 -26.59 10.68 -19.35
CA GLN A 588 -26.13 11.98 -18.87
C GLN A 588 -26.09 12.00 -17.35
N PHE A 589 -24.90 12.15 -16.76
CA PHE A 589 -24.76 12.46 -15.35
C PHE A 589 -25.11 13.94 -15.13
N VAL A 590 -25.87 14.22 -14.07
CA VAL A 590 -26.41 15.55 -13.75
C VAL A 590 -25.77 16.05 -12.46
N PHE A 591 -25.34 17.31 -12.45
CA PHE A 591 -25.06 18.06 -11.23
C PHE A 591 -25.68 19.45 -11.35
N LYS A 592 -26.58 19.83 -10.42
CA LYS A 592 -27.17 21.17 -10.38
C LYS A 592 -27.44 21.62 -8.94
N LYS A 593 -27.24 22.91 -8.67
CA LYS A 593 -27.67 23.53 -7.41
C LYS A 593 -29.18 23.77 -7.45
N LEU A 594 -29.87 23.36 -6.39
CA LEU A 594 -31.30 23.60 -6.20
C LEU A 594 -31.52 25.02 -5.64
N ARG A 595 -32.76 25.54 -5.77
CA ARG A 595 -33.13 26.93 -5.46
C ARG A 595 -34.01 27.01 -4.23
#